data_AF-A0ABD1IND4-F1
#
_entry.id   AF-A0ABD1IND4-F1
#
_cell.length_a   1.000
_cell.length_b   1.000
_cell.length_c   1.000
_cell.angle_alpha   90.00
_cell.angle_beta   90.00
_cell.angle_gamma   90.00
#
_symmetry.space_group_name_H-M   'P 1'
#
loop_
_entity.id
_entity.type
_entity.pdbx_description
1 polymer ?
#
loop_
_entity_poly.entity_id
_entity_poly.type
_entity_poly.pdbx_seq_one_letter_code
_entity_poly.pdbx_strand_id
1 'polypeptide(L)'
;MEFLKVHNRIKVPSRGAEELVGKAVEHVFEKEDGEKKEWRGMVLSRSPVMRHWYYITYERDPVLYMYQLWDDYQEGDLRILPEAGWS
;
A
#
# COMPACT_ATOMS: atom_id res chain seq x y z
N MET A 1 -4.13 -15.15 6.79
CA MET A 1 -3.96 -13.79 6.26
C MET A 1 -3.20 -13.97 4.94
N GLU A 2 -3.92 -14.38 3.90
CA GLU A 2 -3.36 -14.59 2.57
C GLU A 2 -4.28 -13.92 1.57
N PHE A 3 -3.90 -12.73 1.11
CA PHE A 3 -4.39 -12.18 -0.16
C PHE A 3 -3.21 -11.46 -0.79
N LEU A 4 -2.22 -12.23 -1.25
CA LEU A 4 -1.35 -11.75 -2.30
C LEU A 4 -2.21 -11.78 -3.58
N LYS A 5 -2.76 -10.64 -4.00
CA LYS A 5 -3.17 -10.46 -5.40
C LYS A 5 -1.90 -10.64 -6.24
N VAL A 6 -1.59 -11.88 -6.66
CA VAL A 6 -0.48 -12.16 -7.58
C VAL A 6 -0.95 -11.76 -8.98
N HIS A 7 -1.05 -10.46 -9.23
CA HIS A 7 -1.11 -9.94 -10.59
C HIS A 7 0.31 -9.84 -11.12
N ASN A 8 0.76 -10.90 -11.79
CA ASN A 8 2.11 -11.04 -12.33
C ASN A 8 2.34 -10.23 -13.64
N ARG A 9 1.79 -9.02 -13.74
CA ARG A 9 2.03 -8.14 -14.90
C ARG A 9 3.17 -7.19 -14.56
N ILE A 10 4.32 -7.34 -15.21
CA ILE A 10 5.42 -6.37 -15.13
C ILE A 10 4.92 -5.06 -15.77
N LYS A 11 4.37 -4.14 -14.96
CA LYS A 11 3.95 -2.80 -15.38
C LYS A 11 5.08 -1.82 -15.10
N VAL A 12 5.57 -1.02 -16.03
CA VAL A 12 6.66 -0.05 -15.78
C VAL A 12 6.24 0.93 -14.66
N PRO A 13 7.12 1.27 -13.69
CA PRO A 13 6.75 2.20 -12.61
C PRO A 13 6.39 3.57 -13.21
N SER A 14 5.23 4.12 -12.82
CA SER A 14 4.83 5.45 -13.24
C SER A 14 5.71 6.51 -12.56
N ARG A 15 5.76 7.73 -13.12
CA ARG A 15 6.51 8.85 -12.56
C ARG A 15 6.07 9.23 -11.13
N GLY A 16 4.82 8.93 -10.76
CA GLY A 16 4.27 9.23 -9.43
C GLY A 16 4.58 8.20 -8.36
N ALA A 17 5.23 7.08 -8.68
CA ALA A 17 5.55 6.01 -7.74
C ALA A 17 6.28 6.51 -6.46
N GLU A 18 7.12 7.53 -6.58
CA GLU A 18 7.83 8.08 -5.41
C GLU A 18 6.95 8.94 -4.50
N GLU A 19 5.78 9.39 -4.96
CA GLU A 19 4.87 10.27 -4.21
C GLU A 19 4.24 9.61 -2.99
N LEU A 20 4.17 8.27 -2.98
CA LEU A 20 3.60 7.51 -1.86
C LEU A 20 4.56 7.44 -0.67
N VAL A 21 5.87 7.53 -0.87
CA VAL A 21 6.87 7.30 0.17
C VAL A 21 6.76 8.37 1.27
N GLY A 22 6.75 7.93 2.53
CA GLY A 22 6.63 8.78 3.71
C GLY A 22 5.19 9.23 4.01
N LYS A 23 4.19 8.80 3.22
CA LYS A 23 2.80 9.21 3.43
C LYS A 23 2.05 8.28 4.38
N ALA A 24 1.14 8.87 5.16
CA ALA A 24 0.07 8.12 5.82
C ALA A 24 -0.89 7.64 4.75
N VAL A 25 -1.36 6.42 4.91
CA VAL A 25 -2.33 5.83 4.01
C VAL A 25 -3.41 5.09 4.76
N GLU A 26 -4.57 5.02 4.13
CA GLU A 26 -5.63 4.08 4.44
C GLU A 26 -5.69 3.05 3.31
N HIS A 27 -5.49 1.77 3.64
CA HIS A 27 -5.47 0.65 2.72
C HIS A 27 -6.71 -0.21 2.94
N VAL A 28 -7.50 -0.39 1.89
CA VAL A 28 -8.71 -1.20 1.86
C VAL A 28 -8.35 -2.63 1.46
N PHE A 29 -8.63 -3.58 2.34
CA PHE A 29 -8.53 -5.01 2.05
C PHE A 29 -9.93 -5.61 1.96
N GLU A 30 -10.25 -6.26 0.86
CA GLU A 30 -11.47 -7.05 0.72
C GLU A 30 -11.21 -8.50 1.16
N LYS A 31 -12.10 -9.03 2.01
CA LYS A 31 -12.08 -10.43 2.42
C LYS A 31 -12.90 -11.30 1.45
N GLU A 32 -12.76 -12.62 1.58
CA GLU A 32 -13.54 -13.63 0.83
C GLU A 32 -15.07 -13.47 0.94
N ASP A 33 -15.57 -12.92 2.05
CA ASP A 33 -16.98 -12.66 2.29
C ASP A 33 -17.45 -11.30 1.72
N GLY A 34 -16.56 -10.54 1.08
CA GLY A 34 -16.81 -9.19 0.58
C GLY A 34 -16.71 -8.09 1.64
N GLU A 35 -16.39 -8.41 2.90
CA GLU A 35 -16.15 -7.41 3.93
C GLU A 35 -14.88 -6.61 3.60
N LYS A 36 -15.04 -5.29 3.47
CA LYS A 36 -13.91 -4.36 3.29
C LYS A 36 -13.39 -3.90 4.64
N LYS A 37 -12.09 -4.02 4.85
CA LYS A 37 -11.40 -3.52 6.04
C LYS A 37 -10.38 -2.46 5.68
N GLU A 38 -10.51 -1.32 6.35
CA GLU A 38 -9.58 -0.19 6.22
C GLU A 38 -8.47 -0.29 7.28
N TRP A 39 -7.22 -0.22 6.82
CA TRP A 39 -6.02 -0.27 7.64
C TRP A 39 -5.19 0.98 7.44
N ARG A 40 -4.94 1.69 8.54
CA ARG A 40 -4.04 2.85 8.54
C ARG A 40 -2.59 2.40 8.65
N GLY A 41 -1.72 3.02 7.85
CA GLY A 41 -0.31 2.67 7.80
C GLY A 41 0.58 3.76 7.22
N MET A 42 1.89 3.48 7.21
CA MET A 42 2.93 4.34 6.63
C MET A 42 3.62 3.63 5.48
N VAL A 43 3.71 4.26 4.32
CA VAL A 43 4.60 3.79 3.25
C VAL A 43 6.02 4.22 3.60
N LEU A 44 6.90 3.25 3.85
CA LEU A 44 8.23 3.50 4.39
C LEU A 44 9.25 3.81 3.29
N SER A 45 9.27 3.00 2.24
CA SER A 45 10.19 3.17 1.11
C SER A 45 9.80 2.27 -0.06
N ARG A 46 10.37 2.53 -1.24
CA ARG A 46 10.30 1.62 -2.37
C ARG A 46 11.35 0.51 -2.21
N SER A 47 11.02 -0.71 -2.61
CA SER A 47 12.01 -1.80 -2.62
C SER A 47 13.17 -1.45 -3.57
N PRO A 48 14.44 -1.63 -3.13
CA PRO A 48 15.60 -1.29 -3.95
C PRO A 48 15.78 -2.23 -5.15
N VAL A 49 15.30 -3.47 -5.03
CA VAL A 49 15.42 -4.51 -6.07
C VAL A 49 14.14 -4.60 -6.89
N MET A 50 13.00 -4.78 -6.22
CA MET A 50 11.69 -4.90 -6.87
C MET A 50 11.02 -3.54 -6.97
N ARG A 51 11.39 -2.73 -7.96
CA ARG A 51 11.00 -1.30 -8.08
C ARG A 51 9.49 -1.02 -8.15
N HIS A 52 8.65 -2.04 -8.28
CA HIS A 52 7.18 -1.95 -8.27
C HIS A 52 6.56 -2.15 -6.89
N TRP A 53 7.37 -2.56 -5.91
CA TRP A 53 6.94 -2.90 -4.57
C TRP A 53 7.37 -1.84 -3.57
N TYR A 54 6.55 -1.66 -2.54
CA TYR A 54 6.76 -0.73 -1.45
C TYR A 54 6.78 -1.47 -0.13
N TYR A 55 7.63 -1.00 0.78
CA TYR A 55 7.57 -1.36 2.18
C TYR A 55 6.51 -0.51 2.88
N ILE A 56 5.66 -1.16 3.68
CA ILE A 56 4.59 -0.51 4.45
C ILE A 56 4.44 -1.20 5.81
N THR A 57 4.04 -0.43 6.81
CA THR A 57 3.64 -0.94 8.13
C THR A 57 2.30 -0.35 8.54
N TYR A 58 1.56 -1.02 9.43
CA TYR A 58 0.22 -0.61 9.85
C TYR A 58 0.17 -0.33 11.36
N GLU A 59 -0.66 0.64 11.77
CA GLU A 59 -0.75 1.08 13.18
C GLU A 59 -1.14 -0.05 14.13
N ARG A 60 -2.09 -0.89 13.72
CA ARG A 60 -2.63 -1.99 14.53
C ARG A 60 -1.80 -3.27 14.46
N ASP A 61 -0.83 -3.34 13.56
CA ASP A 61 0.06 -4.48 13.37
C ASP A 61 1.39 -4.00 12.75
N PRO A 62 2.38 -3.59 13.60
CA PRO A 62 3.59 -2.89 13.17
C PRO A 62 4.65 -3.85 12.57
N VAL A 63 4.20 -4.84 11.81
CA VAL A 63 5.04 -5.72 10.99
C VAL A 63 5.40 -5.02 9.68
N LEU A 64 6.54 -5.37 9.10
CA LEU A 64 6.98 -4.90 7.79
C LEU A 64 6.32 -5.74 6.69
N TYR A 65 5.46 -5.12 5.91
CA TYR A 65 4.82 -5.71 4.73
C TYR A 65 5.40 -5.16 3.44
N MET A 66 5.10 -5.85 2.33
CA MET A 66 5.52 -5.44 1.01
C MET A 66 4.36 -5.63 0.02
N TYR A 67 3.98 -4.58 -0.71
CA TYR A 67 2.86 -4.59 -1.67
C TYR A 67 3.13 -3.71 -2.89
N GLN A 68 2.38 -3.92 -3.98
CA GLN A 68 2.40 -3.07 -5.19
C GLN A 68 1.46 -1.87 -5.06
N LEU A 69 1.68 -1.04 -4.04
CA LEU A 69 0.77 0.02 -3.59
C LEU A 69 0.38 1.06 -4.65
N TRP A 70 1.18 1.22 -5.71
CA TRP A 70 0.82 2.15 -6.79
C TRP A 70 -0.43 1.68 -7.54
N ASP A 71 -0.57 0.38 -7.77
CA ASP A 71 -1.77 -0.16 -8.42
C ASP A 71 -3.00 0.01 -7.50
N ASP A 72 -2.86 -0.29 -6.21
CA ASP A 72 -3.94 -0.09 -5.22
C ASP A 72 -4.35 1.40 -5.14
N TYR A 73 -3.39 2.33 -5.26
CA TYR A 73 -3.66 3.77 -5.31
C TYR A 73 -4.44 4.18 -6.57
N GLN A 74 -4.07 3.62 -7.73
CA GLN A 74 -4.78 3.89 -8.99
C GLN A 74 -6.18 3.26 -9.02
N GLU A 75 -6.37 2.13 -8.34
CA GLU A 75 -7.65 1.42 -8.22
C GLU A 75 -8.56 2.01 -7.12
N GLY A 76 -8.03 2.88 -6.26
CA GLY A 76 -8.77 3.53 -5.16
C GLY A 76 -8.85 2.71 -3.88
N ASP A 77 -8.16 1.56 -3.84
CA ASP A 77 -8.01 0.69 -2.67
C ASP A 77 -6.93 1.23 -1.69
N LEU A 78 -6.12 2.20 -2.11
CA LEU A 78 -5.19 2.93 -1.24
C LEU A 78 -5.43 4.44 -1.32
N ARG A 79 -5.55 5.11 -0.17
CA ARG A 79 -5.76 6.57 -0.10
C ARG A 79 -4.68 7.22 0.76
N ILE A 80 -4.09 8.32 0.29
CA ILE A 80 -3.19 9.14 1.10
C ILE A 80 -4.02 9.92 2.13
N LEU A 81 -3.63 9.86 3.40
CA LEU A 81 -4.23 10.66 4.45
C LEU A 81 -3.51 12.03 4.58
N PRO A 82 -4.20 13.07 5.07
CA PRO A 82 -3.57 14.36 5.36
C PRO A 82 -2.42 14.21 6.37
N GLU A 83 -1.38 15.05 6.28
CA GLU A 83 -0.20 14.97 7.18
C GLU A 83 -0.52 15.12 8.67
N ALA A 84 -1.65 15.74 9.03
CA ALA A 84 -2.13 15.83 10.40
C ALA A 84 -2.77 14.52 10.94
N GLY A 85 -2.90 13.48 10.12
CA GLY A 85 -3.57 12.22 10.47
C GLY A 85 -2.73 11.23 11.30
N TRP A 86 -1.54 11.63 11.75
CA TRP A 86 -0.60 10.80 12.52
C TRP A 86 -0.64 11.02 14.04
N SER A 87 -1.32 12.08 14.50
CA SER A 87 -1.30 12.51 15.90
C SER A 87 -2.29 11.75 16.79
#